data_AF-A0A522DU37-F1
#
_entry.id   AF-A0A522DU37-F1
#
_cell.length_a   1.000
_cell.length_b   1.000
_cell.length_c   1.000
_cell.angle_alpha   90.00
_cell.angle_beta   90.00
_cell.angle_gamma   90.00
#
_symmetry.space_group_name_H-M   'P 1'
#
loop_
_entity.id
_entity.type
_entity.pdbx_description
1 polymer ?
#
loop_
_entity_poly.entity_id
_entity_poly.type
_entity_poly.pdbx_seq_one_letter_code
_entity_poly.pdbx_strand_id
1 'polypeptide(L)' 'IYIGLERVKGNSKKLGISFNSELHRVIFHGVLHLCGYKDKRKKDKYVMRKKEDYYLQKYFNG' A
#
# COMPACT_ATOMS: atom_id res chain seq x y z
N ILE A 1 -5.79 -9.35 8.46
CA ILE A 1 -5.18 -9.07 7.13
C ILE A 1 -4.12 -10.13 6.89
N TYR A 2 -4.13 -10.83 5.75
CA TYR A 2 -3.07 -11.75 5.36
C TYR A 2 -2.19 -11.10 4.28
N ILE A 3 -0.88 -11.17 4.43
CA ILE A 3 0.09 -10.55 3.51
C ILE A 3 1.00 -11.65 2.95
N GLY A 4 0.83 -11.96 1.67
CA GLY A 4 1.69 -12.92 0.98
C GLY A 4 3.04 -12.31 0.59
N LEU A 5 4.12 -12.72 1.24
CA LEU A 5 5.47 -12.19 1.01
C LEU A 5 5.95 -12.40 -0.43
N GLU A 6 5.60 -13.53 -1.06
CA GLU A 6 5.94 -13.80 -2.46
C GLU A 6 5.28 -12.80 -3.41
N ARG A 7 4.05 -12.36 -3.10
CA ARG A 7 3.35 -11.33 -3.89
C ARG A 7 4.02 -9.97 -3.73
N VAL A 8 4.39 -9.60 -2.50
CA VAL A 8 5.14 -8.36 -2.20
C VAL A 8 6.46 -8.35 -2.97
N LYS A 9 7.22 -9.45 -2.93
CA LYS A 9 8.49 -9.61 -3.65
C LYS A 9 8.31 -9.57 -5.17
N GLY A 10 7.25 -10.18 -5.69
CA GLY A 10 6.91 -10.11 -7.11
C GLY A 10 6.56 -8.69 -7.55
N ASN A 11 5.78 -7.97 -6.75
CA ASN A 11 5.41 -6.59 -7.03
C ASN A 11 6.59 -5.64 -6.93
N SER A 12 7.44 -5.77 -5.90
CA SER A 12 8.60 -4.90 -5.72
C SER A 12 9.56 -4.98 -6.92
N LYS A 13 9.78 -6.20 -7.44
CA LYS A 13 10.54 -6.42 -8.68
C LYS A 13 9.88 -5.78 -9.91
N LYS A 14 8.57 -5.99 -10.09
CA LYS A 14 7.83 -5.42 -11.23
C LYS A 14 7.79 -3.90 -11.24
N LEU A 15 7.76 -3.29 -10.05
CA LEU A 15 7.69 -1.85 -9.85
C LEU A 15 9.06 -1.18 -9.72
N GLY A 16 10.15 -1.95 -9.63
CA GLY A 16 11.50 -1.42 -9.45
C GLY A 16 11.71 -0.73 -8.09
N ILE A 17 10.95 -1.11 -7.06
CA ILE A 17 11.03 -0.52 -5.71
C ILE A 17 11.57 -1.53 -4.70
N SER A 18 12.02 -1.04 -3.54
CA SER A 18 12.50 -1.91 -2.47
C SER A 18 11.38 -2.80 -1.92
N PHE A 19 11.73 -4.02 -1.52
CA PHE A 19 10.81 -4.94 -0.87
C PHE A 19 10.13 -4.30 0.36
N ASN A 20 10.91 -3.58 1.17
CA ASN A 20 10.39 -2.87 2.33
C ASN A 20 9.35 -1.80 1.94
N SER A 21 9.60 -1.02 0.89
CA SER A 21 8.63 0.00 0.44
C SER A 21 7.31 -0.64 0.00
N GLU A 22 7.35 -1.74 -0.75
CA GLU A 22 6.14 -2.45 -1.17
C GLU A 22 5.44 -3.13 0.02
N LEU A 23 6.20 -3.72 0.95
CA LEU A 23 5.66 -4.36 2.14
C LEU A 23 4.83 -3.36 2.97
N HIS A 24 5.39 -2.19 3.25
CA HIS A 24 4.69 -1.14 4.01
C HIS A 24 3.47 -0.62 3.24
N ARG A 25 3.57 -0.47 1.91
CA ARG A 25 2.41 -0.07 1.10
C ARG A 25 1.27 -1.08 1.21
N VAL A 26 1.55 -2.38 1.13
CA VAL A 26 0.54 -3.43 1.27
C VAL A 26 -0.04 -3.50 2.69
N ILE A 27 0.79 -3.28 3.73
CA ILE A 27 0.32 -3.17 5.11
C ILE A 27 -0.66 -2.00 5.24
N PHE A 28 -0.28 -0.79 4.82
CA PHE A 28 -1.14 0.39 4.89
C PHE A 28 -2.40 0.23 4.04
N HIS A 29 -2.29 -0.36 2.86
CA HIS A 29 -3.44 -0.69 2.02
C HIS A 29 -4.44 -1.59 2.76
N GLY A 30 -3.95 -2.64 3.43
CA GLY A 30 -4.78 -3.52 4.25
C GLY A 30 -5.45 -2.78 5.41
N VAL A 31 -4.69 -1.95 6.14
CA VAL A 31 -5.23 -1.15 7.26
C VAL A 31 -6.27 -0.15 6.78
N LEU A 32 -6.03 0.54 5.66
CA LEU A 32 -6.98 1.48 5.07
C LEU A 32 -8.29 0.81 4.68
N HIS A 33 -8.24 -0.42 4.17
CA HIS A 33 -9.45 -1.20 3.95
C HIS A 33 -10.23 -1.46 5.24
N LEU A 34 -9.54 -1.79 6.35
CA LEU A 34 -10.19 -1.94 7.66
C LEU A 34 -10.79 -0.61 8.16
N CYS A 35 -10.18 0.53 7.80
CA CYS A 35 -10.71 1.87 8.08
C CYS A 35 -11.84 2.31 7.12
N GLY A 36 -12.34 1.42 6.26
CA GLY A 36 -13.48 1.70 5.38
C GLY A 36 -13.13 2.34 4.03
N TYR A 37 -11.85 2.50 3.71
CA TYR A 37 -11.44 2.96 2.38
C TYR A 37 -11.67 1.85 1.35
N LYS A 38 -12.27 2.22 0.22
CA LYS A 38 -12.59 1.32 -0.89
C LYS A 38 -11.62 1.59 -2.06
N ASP A 39 -11.51 0.64 -2.97
CA ASP A 39 -10.63 0.75 -4.13
C ASP A 39 -11.27 0.18 -5.41
N LYS A 40 -12.59 -0.04 -5.44
CA LYS A 40 -13.27 -0.59 -6.63
C LYS A 40 -13.49 0.46 -7.73
N ARG A 41 -13.91 1.68 -7.35
CA ARG A 41 -14.19 2.77 -8.31
C ARG A 41 -12.94 3.62 -8.53
N LYS A 42 -12.80 4.23 -9.71
CA LYS A 42 -11.67 5.12 -10.04
C LYS A 42 -11.43 6.20 -8.97
N LYS A 43 -12.50 6.85 -8.51
CA LYS A 43 -12.43 7.87 -7.43
C LYS A 43 -11.93 7.28 -6.10
N ASP A 44 -12.38 6.08 -5.75
CA ASP A 44 -12.03 5.44 -4.49
C ASP A 44 -10.56 5.00 -4.53
N LYS A 45 -10.10 4.44 -5.68
CA LYS A 45 -8.68 4.13 -5.91
C LYS A 45 -7.77 5.35 -5.76
N TYR A 46 -8.18 6.50 -6.30
CA TYR A 46 -7.41 7.73 -6.17
C TYR A 46 -7.23 8.15 -4.71
N VAL A 47 -8.32 8.12 -3.93
CA VAL A 47 -8.28 8.42 -2.49
C VAL A 47 -7.42 7.40 -1.74
N MET A 48 -7.56 6.11 -2.06
CA MET A 48 -6.76 5.03 -1.48
C MET A 48 -5.26 5.29 -1.68
N ARG A 49 -4.83 5.56 -2.92
CA ARG A 49 -3.42 5.84 -3.23
C ARG A 49 -2.90 7.06 -2.50
N LYS A 50 -3.66 8.17 -2.47
CA LYS A 50 -3.28 9.36 -1.70
C LYS A 50 -3.06 9.06 -0.22
N LYS A 51 -3.90 8.20 0.38
CA LYS A 51 -3.76 7.84 1.79
C LYS A 51 -2.58 6.91 2.04
N GLU A 52 -2.35 5.93 1.17
CA GLU A 52 -1.14 5.10 1.21
C GLU A 52 0.12 5.95 1.17
N ASP A 53 0.20 6.90 0.23
CA ASP A 53 1.36 7.77 0.06
C ASP A 53 1.57 8.67 1.29
N TYR A 54 0.49 9.23 1.84
CA TYR A 54 0.53 10.02 3.07
C TYR A 54 1.11 9.24 4.25
N TYR A 55 0.65 8.01 4.49
CA TYR A 55 1.13 7.20 5.61
C TYR A 55 2.53 6.64 5.39
N LEU A 56 2.89 6.30 4.15
CA LEU A 56 4.25 5.91 3.79
C LEU A 56 5.23 7.05 4.06
N GLN A 57 4.92 8.26 3.59
CA GLN A 57 5.75 9.43 3.85
C GLN A 57 5.89 9.68 5.35
N LYS A 58 4.78 9.65 6.10
CA LYS A 58 4.83 9.85 7.55
C LYS A 58 5.63 8.78 8.29
N TYR A 59 5.66 7.55 7.78
CA TYR A 59 6.39 6.44 8.39
C TYR A 59 7.90 6.47 8.08
N PHE A 60 8.29 6.85 6.86
CA PHE A 60 9.70 6.85 6.45
C PHE A 60 10.42 8.20 6.65
N ASN A 61 9.67 9.31 6.70
CA ASN A 61 10.19 10.66 6.86
C ASN A 61 9.83 11.29 8.22
N GLY A 62 9.09 10.56 9.05
CA GLY A 62 8.72 10.98 10.40
C GLY A 62 9.73 10.58 11.45
#